data_AF-A0A7J7T772-F1
#
_entry.id   AF-A0A7J7T772-F1
#
_cell.length_a   1.000
_cell.length_b   1.000
_cell.length_c   1.000
_cell.angle_alpha   90.00
_cell.angle_beta   90.00
_cell.angle_gamma   90.00
#
_symmetry.space_group_name_H-M   'P 1'
#
loop_
_entity.id
_entity.type
_entity.pdbx_description
1 polymer ?
#
loop_
_entity_poly.entity_id
_entity_poly.type
_entity_poly.pdbx_seq_one_letter_code
_entity_poly.pdbx_strand_id
1 'polypeptide(L)'
;MCFDWGPGEMLVCETAFNKKGKSETVPSCPFIHIVRKDVDVYSHILRKLFNESHGIFVGLQRIEEELTGKSRKAQLVRVSKNYRSVIRACMEEMHQAAIAAKDPASSRQFSSQVSILSAMELIWNLCEILFIEVAPAGPLLLLLLDWVRLHVCEVDSVLADVLGSENPSKHENFWNLVRTLCKLGLPFTHLKSCFPQCWQAGLRVAY
;
A
#
# COMPACT_ATOMS: atom_id res chain seq x y z
N MET A 1 34.35 11.74 11.03
CA MET A 1 32.97 11.81 11.56
C MET A 1 32.86 10.73 12.62
N CYS A 2 32.43 11.08 13.83
CA CYS A 2 32.14 10.13 14.90
C CYS A 2 30.61 10.05 15.02
N PHE A 3 30.08 8.83 15.09
CA PHE A 3 28.65 8.58 15.23
C PHE A 3 28.45 7.90 16.58
N ASP A 4 27.71 8.57 17.46
CA ASP A 4 27.35 8.01 18.75
C ASP A 4 25.83 7.83 18.84
N TRP A 5 25.43 6.69 19.40
CA TRP A 5 24.04 6.42 19.72
C TRP A 5 23.68 7.12 21.04
N GLY A 6 22.79 8.10 20.95
CA GLY A 6 22.15 8.73 22.09
C GLY A 6 20.85 8.01 22.51
N PRO A 7 20.24 8.44 23.63
CA PRO A 7 18.97 7.89 24.11
C PRO A 7 17.85 8.05 23.06
N GLY A 8 17.04 7.01 22.87
CA GLY A 8 15.88 7.03 21.96
C GLY A 8 16.22 6.90 20.47
N GLU A 9 17.14 5.99 20.11
CA GLU A 9 17.59 5.73 18.72
C GLU A 9 18.06 6.99 17.96
N MET A 10 18.62 7.95 18.69
CA MET A 10 19.13 9.18 18.14
C MET A 10 20.61 9.00 17.79
N LEU A 11 20.99 9.12 16.52
CA LEU A 11 22.38 9.15 16.08
C LEU A 11 22.87 10.59 16.11
N VAL A 12 23.91 10.85 16.89
CA VAL A 12 24.55 12.16 16.98
C VAL A 12 25.84 12.12 16.18
N CYS A 13 25.98 13.04 15.22
CA CYS A 13 27.21 13.18 14.43
C CYS A 13 27.86 14.53 14.73
N GLU A 14 29.06 14.50 15.28
CA GLU A 14 29.90 15.68 15.40
C GLU A 14 30.63 15.92 14.08
N THR A 15 30.37 17.08 13.47
CA THR A 15 31.10 17.50 12.27
C THR A 15 32.27 18.40 12.67
N ALA A 16 33.49 17.88 12.55
CA ALA A 16 34.71 18.67 12.66
C ALA A 16 34.90 19.46 11.35
N PHE A 17 34.26 20.62 11.22
CA PHE A 17 34.46 21.51 10.09
C PHE A 17 35.77 22.30 10.29
N ASN A 18 36.89 21.72 9.87
CA ASN A 18 38.16 22.45 9.87
C ASN A 18 38.21 23.35 8.62
N LYS A 19 37.80 24.62 8.76
CA LYS A 19 37.93 25.62 7.69
C LYS A 19 39.41 25.75 7.30
N LYS A 20 39.80 25.18 6.16
CA LYS A 20 41.06 25.53 5.50
C LYS A 20 40.92 26.94 4.92
N GLY A 21 41.19 27.95 5.76
CA GLY A 21 41.15 29.36 5.36
C GLY A 21 41.42 30.28 6.54
N LYS A 22 42.68 30.71 6.65
CA LYS A 22 43.33 31.61 7.62
C LYS A 22 42.47 32.53 8.50
N SER A 23 42.91 32.57 9.77
CA SER A 23 42.88 33.65 10.77
C SER A 23 41.72 33.73 11.78
N GLU A 24 42.17 33.94 13.02
CA GLU A 24 41.50 34.35 14.26
C GLU A 24 40.77 33.28 15.12
N THR A 25 41.28 33.18 16.35
CA THR A 25 40.90 32.31 17.45
C THR A 25 39.50 32.64 17.97
N VAL A 26 38.49 32.03 17.36
CA VAL A 26 37.19 31.81 18.00
C VAL A 26 36.99 30.29 18.04
N PRO A 27 36.62 29.68 19.19
CA PRO A 27 36.29 28.27 19.23
C PRO A 27 35.10 28.04 18.30
N SER A 28 35.34 27.46 17.12
CA SER A 28 34.29 27.12 16.18
C SER A 28 33.44 26.03 16.83
N CYS A 29 32.22 26.36 17.21
CA CYS A 29 31.28 25.44 17.81
C CYS A 29 31.08 24.24 16.86
N PRO A 30 31.33 22.98 17.28
CA PRO A 30 31.10 21.83 16.43
C PRO A 30 29.61 21.74 16.12
N PHE A 31 29.26 21.66 14.83
CA PHE A 31 27.86 21.42 14.44
C PHE A 31 27.52 19.97 14.77
N ILE A 32 26.57 19.81 15.69
CA ILE A 32 26.02 18.52 16.10
C ILE A 32 24.79 18.26 15.23
N HIS A 33 24.86 17.24 14.37
CA HIS A 33 23.72 16.78 13.61
C HIS A 33 23.01 15.66 14.35
N ILE A 34 21.72 15.87 14.61
CA ILE A 34 20.83 14.88 15.19
C ILE A 34 20.14 14.14 14.05
N VAL A 35 20.48 12.86 13.89
CA VAL A 35 19.85 11.95 12.94
C VAL A 35 18.86 11.08 13.73
N ARG A 36 17.57 11.21 13.41
CA ARG A 36 16.51 10.36 13.98
C ARG A 36 16.09 9.32 12.96
N LYS A 37 16.15 8.05 13.34
CA LYS A 37 15.76 6.92 12.49
C LYS A 37 14.24 6.76 12.37
N ASP A 38 13.49 7.20 13.39
CA ASP A 38 12.08 6.87 13.57
C ASP A 38 11.10 8.04 13.46
N VAL A 39 11.43 9.11 12.72
CA VAL A 39 10.56 10.30 12.58
C VAL A 39 9.13 9.89 12.17
N ASP A 40 9.00 8.84 11.38
CA ASP A 40 7.75 8.27 10.89
C ASP A 40 6.94 7.58 11.99
N VAL A 41 7.57 6.75 12.84
CA VAL A 41 6.89 5.99 13.92
C VAL A 41 6.30 6.91 14.99
N TYR A 42 6.86 8.12 15.14
CA TYR A 42 6.33 9.13 16.07
C TYR A 42 5.12 9.91 15.53
N SER A 43 4.71 9.68 14.28
CA SER A 43 3.46 10.23 13.72
C SER A 43 2.28 9.92 14.65
N HIS A 44 1.49 10.95 14.96
CA HIS A 44 0.28 10.79 15.76
C HIS A 44 -0.70 9.80 15.12
N ILE A 45 -0.77 9.80 13.78
CA ILE A 45 -1.67 8.94 13.01
C ILE A 45 -1.23 7.47 13.13
N LEU A 46 0.07 7.18 12.97
CA LEU A 46 0.59 5.83 13.15
C LEU A 46 0.48 5.34 14.60
N ARG A 47 0.72 6.21 15.59
CA ARG A 47 0.51 5.85 17.01
C ARG A 47 -0.94 5.45 17.29
N LYS A 48 -1.90 6.19 16.74
CA LYS A 48 -3.33 5.86 16.84
C LYS A 48 -3.63 4.49 16.21
N LEU A 49 -3.11 4.23 15.01
CA LEU A 49 -3.22 2.92 14.35
C LEU A 49 -2.68 1.79 15.24
N PHE A 50 -1.47 1.95 15.82
CA PHE A 50 -0.90 0.94 16.69
C PHE A 50 -1.75 0.69 17.93
N ASN A 51 -2.26 1.74 18.57
CA ASN A 51 -3.10 1.62 19.76
C ASN A 51 -4.43 0.91 19.47
N GLU A 52 -5.10 1.27 18.38
CA GLU A 52 -6.34 0.61 17.95
C GLU A 52 -6.09 -0.85 17.58
N SER A 53 -5.02 -1.12 16.83
CA SER A 53 -4.63 -2.49 16.44
C SER A 53 -4.30 -3.36 17.65
N HIS A 54 -3.57 -2.81 18.62
CA HIS A 54 -3.28 -3.46 19.88
C HIS A 54 -4.56 -3.76 20.66
N GLY A 55 -5.51 -2.80 20.73
CA GLY A 55 -6.81 -3.00 21.37
C GLY A 55 -7.60 -4.15 20.73
N ILE A 56 -7.59 -4.25 19.39
CA ILE A 56 -8.21 -5.35 18.66
C ILE A 56 -7.56 -6.69 19.03
N PHE A 57 -6.23 -6.75 19.06
CA PHE A 57 -5.49 -7.98 19.36
C PHE A 57 -5.72 -8.46 20.80
N VAL A 58 -5.63 -7.57 21.78
CA VAL A 58 -5.92 -7.89 23.19
C VAL A 58 -7.38 -8.30 23.35
N GLY A 59 -8.30 -7.65 22.64
CA GLY A 59 -9.71 -8.03 22.61
C GLY A 59 -9.90 -9.45 22.06
N LEU A 60 -9.16 -9.83 21.02
CA LEU A 60 -9.22 -11.16 20.43
C LEU A 60 -8.73 -12.25 21.40
N GLN A 61 -7.66 -12.01 22.16
CA GLN A 61 -7.15 -12.96 23.15
C GLN A 61 -8.21 -13.34 24.19
N ARG A 62 -9.01 -12.37 24.65
CA ARG A 62 -10.11 -12.60 25.60
C ARG A 62 -11.25 -13.43 24.99
N ILE A 63 -11.53 -13.24 23.71
CA ILE A 63 -12.57 -13.99 22.97
C ILE A 63 -12.13 -15.44 22.71
N GLU A 64 -10.83 -15.67 22.52
CA GLU A 64 -10.28 -17.00 22.24
C GLU A 64 -10.48 -17.97 23.42
N GLU A 65 -10.36 -17.46 24.65
CA GLU A 65 -10.59 -18.20 25.90
C GLU A 65 -12.06 -18.64 26.07
N GLU A 66 -13.02 -17.97 25.44
CA GLU A 66 -14.46 -18.14 25.70
C GLU A 66 -15.25 -18.96 24.66
N LEU A 67 -14.71 -19.29 23.48
CA LEU A 67 -15.54 -19.81 22.37
C LEU A 67 -14.99 -21.05 21.61
N THR A 68 -15.84 -22.08 21.49
CA THR A 68 -15.64 -23.28 20.65
C THR A 68 -16.41 -23.21 19.32
N GLY A 69 -15.77 -23.63 18.21
CA GLY A 69 -16.45 -24.01 16.96
C GLY A 69 -16.90 -22.87 16.03
N LYS A 70 -18.09 -22.99 15.40
CA LYS A 70 -18.57 -22.13 14.30
C LYS A 70 -18.73 -20.64 14.66
N SER A 71 -18.98 -20.31 15.94
CA SER A 71 -19.02 -18.92 16.39
C SER A 71 -17.64 -18.25 16.27
N ARG A 72 -16.55 -19.00 16.51
CA ARG A 72 -15.17 -18.51 16.44
C ARG A 72 -14.82 -17.99 15.04
N LYS A 73 -15.21 -18.70 13.97
CA LYS A 73 -14.96 -18.27 12.59
C LYS A 73 -15.64 -16.93 12.27
N ALA A 74 -16.93 -16.80 12.57
CA ALA A 74 -17.66 -15.57 12.33
C ALA A 74 -17.08 -14.38 13.13
N GLN A 75 -16.61 -14.65 14.36
CA GLN A 75 -15.92 -13.66 15.18
C GLN A 75 -14.57 -13.25 14.59
N LEU A 76 -13.76 -14.20 14.11
CA LEU A 76 -12.48 -13.91 13.45
C LEU A 76 -12.67 -13.07 12.18
N VAL A 77 -13.68 -13.38 11.36
CA VAL A 77 -14.01 -12.55 10.19
C VAL A 77 -14.40 -11.14 10.63
N ARG A 78 -15.22 -10.99 11.68
CA ARG A 78 -15.61 -9.68 12.22
C ARG A 78 -14.41 -8.88 12.72
N VAL A 79 -13.51 -9.53 13.47
CA VAL A 79 -12.28 -8.91 14.00
C VAL A 79 -11.34 -8.51 12.86
N SER A 80 -11.16 -9.36 11.86
CA SER A 80 -10.35 -9.07 10.67
C SER A 80 -10.88 -7.86 9.89
N LYS A 81 -12.20 -7.81 9.67
CA LYS A 81 -12.86 -6.65 9.05
C LYS A 81 -12.67 -5.38 9.86
N ASN A 82 -12.76 -5.46 11.19
CA ASN A 82 -12.52 -4.31 12.06
C ASN A 82 -11.08 -3.80 11.93
N TYR A 83 -10.09 -4.69 11.96
CA TYR A 83 -8.68 -4.33 11.78
C TYR A 83 -8.44 -3.62 10.43
N ARG A 84 -9.00 -4.14 9.34
CA ARG A 84 -8.92 -3.50 8.02
C ARG A 84 -9.59 -2.12 7.98
N SER A 85 -10.71 -1.94 8.69
CA SER A 85 -11.36 -0.63 8.82
C SER A 85 -10.47 0.38 9.54
N VAL A 86 -9.75 -0.03 10.57
CA VAL A 86 -8.78 0.83 11.28
C VAL A 86 -7.63 1.22 10.34
N ILE A 87 -7.07 0.29 9.56
CA ILE A 87 -6.04 0.62 8.56
C ILE A 87 -6.58 1.64 7.55
N ARG A 88 -7.81 1.43 7.03
CA ARG A 88 -8.44 2.38 6.08
C ARG A 88 -8.65 3.77 6.67
N ALA A 89 -9.16 3.87 7.89
CA ALA A 89 -9.35 5.15 8.56
C ALA A 89 -8.02 5.89 8.74
N CYS A 90 -6.96 5.14 9.07
CA CYS A 90 -5.60 5.67 9.19
C CYS A 90 -5.04 6.17 7.84
N MET A 91 -5.23 5.40 6.76
CA MET A 91 -4.86 5.82 5.40
C MET A 91 -5.58 7.10 4.97
N GLU A 92 -6.89 7.21 5.23
CA GLU A 92 -7.68 8.40 4.93
C GLU A 92 -7.16 9.61 5.71
N GLU A 93 -6.91 9.45 7.02
CA GLU A 93 -6.35 10.51 7.87
C GLU A 93 -4.97 10.98 7.38
N MET A 94 -4.11 10.07 6.92
CA MET A 94 -2.83 10.42 6.30
C MET A 94 -3.00 11.12 4.95
N HIS A 95 -3.96 10.70 4.12
CA HIS A 95 -4.22 11.34 2.83
C HIS A 95 -4.68 12.79 3.03
N GLN A 96 -5.60 13.02 3.98
CA GLN A 96 -6.03 14.37 4.34
C GLN A 96 -4.86 15.21 4.90
N ALA A 97 -4.00 14.62 5.72
CA ALA A 97 -2.79 15.28 6.20
C ALA A 97 -1.82 15.64 5.06
N ALA A 98 -1.69 14.77 4.05
CA ALA A 98 -0.85 14.99 2.87
C ALA A 98 -1.36 16.15 2.00
N ILE A 99 -2.68 16.31 1.88
CA ILE A 99 -3.33 17.41 1.15
C ILE A 99 -3.20 18.72 1.93
N ALA A 100 -3.36 18.67 3.26
CA ALA A 100 -3.24 19.85 4.12
C ALA A 100 -1.77 20.31 4.32
N ALA A 101 -0.80 19.44 4.05
CA ALA A 101 0.62 19.74 4.21
C ALA A 101 1.04 20.86 3.23
N LYS A 102 1.58 21.95 3.79
CA LYS A 102 2.16 23.05 3.02
C LYS A 102 3.53 22.72 2.43
N ASP A 103 4.20 21.72 3.01
CA ASP A 103 5.55 21.29 2.62
C ASP A 103 5.50 20.02 1.75
N PRO A 104 6.11 20.05 0.54
CA PRO A 104 6.14 18.90 -0.36
C PRO A 104 6.99 17.71 0.12
N ALA A 105 7.88 17.88 1.11
CA ALA A 105 8.57 16.73 1.70
C ALA A 105 7.64 15.92 2.61
N SER A 106 6.89 16.61 3.48
CA SER A 106 5.89 16.02 4.37
C SER A 106 4.76 15.32 3.59
N SER A 107 4.28 15.92 2.51
CA SER A 107 3.25 15.31 1.64
C SER A 107 3.74 13.99 1.00
N ARG A 108 4.99 13.95 0.52
CA ARG A 108 5.60 12.72 -0.03
C ARG A 108 5.74 11.61 1.01
N GLN A 109 6.10 11.97 2.25
CA GLN A 109 6.21 11.01 3.35
C GLN A 109 4.86 10.35 3.65
N PHE A 110 3.78 11.14 3.77
CA PHE A 110 2.44 10.59 3.98
C PHE A 110 1.99 9.71 2.81
N SER A 111 2.27 10.12 1.57
CA SER A 111 1.98 9.28 0.39
C SER A 111 2.70 7.94 0.45
N SER A 112 3.99 7.92 0.83
CA SER A 112 4.75 6.68 1.00
C SER A 112 4.15 5.78 2.08
N GLN A 113 3.71 6.36 3.21
CA GLN A 113 3.09 5.59 4.29
C GLN A 113 1.73 5.02 3.87
N VAL A 114 0.92 5.78 3.12
CA VAL A 114 -0.34 5.29 2.54
C VAL A 114 -0.09 4.09 1.62
N SER A 115 0.94 4.13 0.77
CA SER A 115 1.29 2.99 -0.08
C SER A 115 1.65 1.74 0.74
N ILE A 116 2.40 1.89 1.83
CA ILE A 116 2.76 0.77 2.72
C ILE A 116 1.51 0.20 3.40
N LEU A 117 0.66 1.06 3.97
CA LEU A 117 -0.57 0.63 4.63
C LEU A 117 -1.56 -0.02 3.65
N SER A 118 -1.61 0.48 2.42
CA SER A 118 -2.39 -0.13 1.35
C SER A 118 -1.88 -1.55 1.10
N ALA A 119 -0.58 -1.76 0.88
CA ALA A 119 0.00 -3.08 0.70
C ALA A 119 -0.29 -4.02 1.89
N MET A 120 -0.20 -3.52 3.13
CA MET A 120 -0.55 -4.29 4.34
C MET A 120 -2.04 -4.70 4.34
N GLU A 121 -2.94 -3.79 4.01
CA GLU A 121 -4.39 -4.05 3.93
C GLU A 121 -4.74 -5.08 2.86
N LEU A 122 -4.06 -5.01 1.70
CA LEU A 122 -4.17 -5.98 0.61
C LEU A 122 -3.77 -7.37 1.07
N ILE A 123 -2.55 -7.51 1.60
CA ILE A 123 -2.02 -8.80 2.07
C ILE A 123 -2.94 -9.36 3.15
N TRP A 124 -3.41 -8.53 4.09
CA TRP A 124 -4.31 -8.96 5.14
C TRP A 124 -5.66 -9.46 4.59
N ASN A 125 -6.26 -8.74 3.63
CA ASN A 125 -7.49 -9.17 2.96
C ASN A 125 -7.32 -10.53 2.27
N LEU A 126 -6.19 -10.74 1.60
CA LEU A 126 -5.89 -12.02 0.98
C LEU A 126 -5.77 -13.13 2.04
N CYS A 127 -5.11 -12.87 3.16
CA CYS A 127 -5.03 -13.81 4.28
C CYS A 127 -6.42 -14.09 4.90
N GLU A 128 -7.29 -13.09 5.01
CA GLU A 128 -8.67 -13.25 5.47
C GLU A 128 -9.43 -14.25 4.58
N ILE A 129 -9.37 -14.08 3.25
CA ILE A 129 -10.02 -14.96 2.28
C ILE A 129 -9.48 -16.40 2.38
N LEU A 130 -8.15 -16.55 2.39
CA LEU A 130 -7.49 -17.86 2.32
C LEU A 130 -7.58 -18.66 3.62
N PHE A 131 -7.39 -17.99 4.77
CA PHE A 131 -7.15 -18.67 6.04
C PHE A 131 -8.27 -18.48 7.07
N ILE A 132 -9.05 -17.39 7.00
CA ILE A 132 -10.13 -17.12 7.96
C ILE A 132 -11.49 -17.52 7.38
N GLU A 133 -11.81 -17.04 6.18
CA GLU A 133 -13.09 -17.32 5.52
C GLU A 133 -13.14 -18.72 4.91
N VAL A 134 -12.00 -19.27 4.44
CA VAL A 134 -11.83 -20.65 3.94
C VAL A 134 -13.06 -21.10 3.13
N ALA A 135 -13.37 -20.34 2.08
CA ALA A 135 -14.51 -20.64 1.22
C ALA A 135 -14.27 -21.97 0.47
N PRO A 136 -15.32 -22.73 0.12
CA PRO A 136 -15.17 -23.92 -0.74
C PRO A 136 -14.51 -23.55 -2.08
N ALA A 137 -13.81 -24.50 -2.71
CA ALA A 137 -12.93 -24.24 -3.85
C ALA A 137 -13.56 -23.45 -5.02
N GLY A 138 -14.86 -23.62 -5.28
CA GLY A 138 -15.58 -22.84 -6.30
C GLY A 138 -15.73 -21.35 -5.94
N PRO A 139 -16.45 -21.01 -4.85
CA PRO A 139 -16.55 -19.63 -4.37
C PRO A 139 -15.21 -18.94 -4.08
N LEU A 140 -14.20 -19.70 -3.63
CA LEU A 140 -12.86 -19.16 -3.37
C LEU A 140 -12.22 -18.56 -4.62
N LEU A 141 -12.35 -19.22 -5.77
CA LEU A 141 -11.79 -18.73 -7.03
C LEU A 141 -12.43 -17.40 -7.45
N LEU A 142 -13.74 -17.26 -7.26
CA LEU A 142 -14.46 -16.02 -7.56
C LEU A 142 -14.01 -14.87 -6.63
N LEU A 143 -13.88 -15.15 -5.33
CA LEU A 143 -13.39 -14.16 -4.36
C LEU A 143 -11.97 -13.70 -4.67
N LEU A 144 -11.08 -14.61 -5.07
CA LEU A 144 -9.71 -14.26 -5.47
C LEU A 144 -9.70 -13.44 -6.76
N LEU A 145 -10.53 -13.79 -7.74
CA LEU A 145 -10.63 -13.05 -8.99
C LEU A 145 -11.11 -11.61 -8.76
N ASP A 146 -12.17 -11.46 -7.95
CA ASP A 146 -12.69 -10.14 -7.57
C ASP A 146 -11.68 -9.36 -6.72
N TRP A 147 -10.95 -10.03 -5.84
CA TRP A 147 -9.86 -9.42 -5.08
C TRP A 147 -8.77 -8.86 -6.01
N VAL A 148 -8.30 -9.62 -7.01
CA VAL A 148 -7.25 -9.11 -7.93
C VAL A 148 -7.79 -7.92 -8.73
N ARG A 149 -9.04 -7.99 -9.21
CA ARG A 149 -9.66 -6.89 -9.97
C ARG A 149 -9.75 -5.59 -9.18
N LEU A 150 -10.14 -5.67 -7.90
CA LEU A 150 -10.33 -4.48 -7.06
C LEU A 150 -9.02 -3.81 -6.64
N HIS A 151 -7.88 -4.50 -6.72
CA HIS A 151 -6.61 -4.02 -6.17
C HIS A 151 -5.49 -3.84 -7.21
N VAL A 152 -5.70 -4.29 -8.46
CA VAL A 152 -4.82 -3.98 -9.60
C VAL A 152 -5.41 -2.81 -10.38
N CYS A 153 -5.38 -1.60 -9.78
CA CYS A 153 -5.89 -0.35 -10.38
C CYS A 153 -5.11 0.15 -11.60
N GLU A 154 -3.95 -0.42 -11.91
CA GLU A 154 -3.15 -0.01 -13.08
C GLU A 154 -3.89 -0.25 -14.41
N VAL A 155 -4.82 -1.20 -14.42
CA VAL A 155 -5.58 -1.58 -15.62
C VAL A 155 -6.46 -0.44 -16.10
N ASP A 156 -7.11 0.31 -15.20
CA ASP A 156 -8.06 1.36 -15.60
C ASP A 156 -7.37 2.57 -16.22
N SER A 157 -6.18 2.93 -15.70
CA SER A 157 -5.38 4.02 -16.26
C SER A 157 -4.81 3.67 -17.65
N VAL A 158 -4.30 2.45 -17.81
CA VAL A 158 -3.78 1.94 -19.10
C VAL A 158 -4.93 1.69 -20.09
N LEU A 159 -6.10 1.29 -19.60
CA LEU A 159 -7.31 1.13 -20.40
C LEU A 159 -7.81 2.47 -20.94
N ALA A 160 -7.87 3.51 -20.11
CA ALA A 160 -8.24 4.86 -20.54
C ALA A 160 -7.25 5.43 -21.57
N ASP A 161 -5.95 5.21 -21.36
CA ASP A 161 -4.88 5.63 -22.28
C ASP A 161 -4.97 4.92 -23.64
N VAL A 162 -5.09 3.59 -23.63
CA VAL A 162 -5.22 2.77 -24.85
C VAL A 162 -6.51 3.10 -25.62
N LEU A 163 -7.63 3.32 -24.92
CA LEU A 163 -8.91 3.68 -25.54
C LEU A 163 -8.96 5.12 -26.05
N GLY A 164 -8.18 6.01 -25.43
CA GLY A 164 -8.03 7.42 -25.85
C GLY A 164 -7.15 7.61 -27.09
N SER A 165 -6.39 6.59 -27.49
CA SER A 165 -5.58 6.61 -28.71
C SER A 165 -6.43 6.59 -29.98
N GLU A 166 -5.99 7.32 -31.02
CA GLU A 166 -6.62 7.31 -32.35
C GLU A 166 -6.73 5.89 -32.95
N ASN A 167 -5.81 4.99 -32.58
CA ASN A 167 -5.85 3.60 -33.00
C ASN A 167 -5.47 2.63 -31.87
N PRO A 168 -6.45 2.23 -31.05
CA PRO A 168 -6.21 1.37 -29.88
C PRO A 168 -5.50 0.06 -30.24
N SER A 169 -5.79 -0.51 -31.42
CA SER A 169 -5.19 -1.79 -31.88
C SER A 169 -3.68 -1.72 -32.13
N LYS A 170 -3.15 -0.52 -32.37
CA LYS A 170 -1.73 -0.27 -32.65
C LYS A 170 -0.99 0.33 -31.45
N HIS A 171 -1.70 0.60 -30.35
CA HIS A 171 -1.10 1.14 -29.15
C HIS A 171 -0.12 0.11 -28.55
N GLU A 172 1.05 0.56 -28.12
CA GLU A 172 2.12 -0.34 -27.63
C GLU A 172 1.66 -1.21 -26.46
N ASN A 173 0.78 -0.66 -25.61
CA ASN A 173 0.25 -1.34 -24.43
C ASN A 173 -1.02 -2.18 -24.70
N PHE A 174 -1.56 -2.19 -25.93
CA PHE A 174 -2.83 -2.87 -26.24
C PHE A 174 -2.82 -4.36 -25.91
N TRP A 175 -1.84 -5.11 -26.42
CA TRP A 175 -1.77 -6.56 -26.19
C TRP A 175 -1.40 -6.92 -24.75
N ASN A 176 -0.63 -6.05 -24.08
CA ASN A 176 -0.34 -6.21 -22.66
C ASN A 176 -1.61 -6.01 -21.82
N LEU A 177 -2.40 -4.99 -22.13
CA LEU A 177 -3.70 -4.74 -21.51
C LEU A 177 -4.66 -5.91 -21.73
N VAL A 178 -4.81 -6.41 -22.96
CA VAL A 178 -5.65 -7.59 -23.26
C VAL A 178 -5.19 -8.82 -22.47
N ARG A 179 -3.88 -9.08 -22.40
CA ARG A 179 -3.31 -10.20 -21.62
C ARG A 179 -3.60 -10.05 -20.12
N THR A 180 -3.50 -8.83 -19.59
CA THR A 180 -3.81 -8.53 -18.19
C THR A 180 -5.31 -8.69 -17.93
N LEU A 181 -6.19 -8.17 -18.78
CA LEU A 181 -7.65 -8.34 -18.67
C LEU A 181 -8.08 -9.82 -18.75
N CYS A 182 -7.46 -10.62 -19.62
CA CYS A 182 -7.67 -12.07 -19.67
C CYS A 182 -7.21 -12.78 -18.38
N LYS A 183 -6.06 -12.40 -17.82
CA LYS A 183 -5.57 -12.93 -16.54
C LYS A 183 -6.49 -12.56 -15.37
N LEU A 184 -7.15 -11.41 -15.45
CA LEU A 184 -8.18 -10.95 -14.52
C LEU A 184 -9.54 -11.61 -14.76
N GLY A 185 -9.59 -12.64 -15.61
CA GLY A 185 -10.76 -13.46 -15.86
C GLY A 185 -11.91 -12.73 -16.55
N LEU A 186 -11.65 -11.61 -17.24
CA LEU A 186 -12.65 -11.04 -18.14
C LEU A 186 -12.85 -12.01 -19.31
N PRO A 187 -14.09 -12.46 -19.58
CA PRO A 187 -14.32 -13.42 -20.62
C PRO A 187 -14.00 -12.80 -21.98
N PHE A 188 -13.39 -13.59 -22.87
CA PHE A 188 -13.04 -13.19 -24.24
C PHE A 188 -14.22 -12.58 -25.02
N THR A 189 -15.45 -12.96 -24.69
CA THR A 189 -16.68 -12.39 -25.25
C THR A 189 -16.87 -10.92 -24.89
N HIS A 190 -16.53 -10.53 -23.66
CA HIS A 190 -16.62 -9.15 -23.20
C HIS A 190 -15.52 -8.28 -23.82
N LEU A 191 -14.29 -8.83 -23.95
CA LEU A 191 -13.20 -8.16 -24.66
C LEU A 191 -13.52 -7.95 -26.14
N LYS A 192 -14.16 -8.92 -26.79
CA LYS A 192 -14.63 -8.81 -28.17
C LYS A 192 -15.72 -7.74 -28.35
N SER A 193 -16.57 -7.54 -27.33
CA SER A 193 -17.58 -6.47 -27.32
C SER A 193 -16.96 -5.09 -27.11
N CYS A 194 -15.92 -4.97 -26.27
CA CYS A 194 -15.24 -3.70 -26.00
C CYS A 194 -14.30 -3.27 -27.14
N PHE A 195 -13.73 -4.23 -27.89
CA PHE A 195 -12.76 -3.97 -28.97
C PHE A 195 -13.12 -4.65 -30.31
N PRO A 196 -14.32 -4.40 -30.87
CA PRO A 196 -14.81 -5.13 -32.04
C PRO A 196 -13.97 -4.88 -33.31
N GLN A 197 -13.43 -3.66 -33.47
CA GLN A 197 -12.62 -3.27 -34.63
C GLN A 197 -11.19 -3.85 -34.58
N CYS A 198 -10.64 -4.04 -33.38
CA CYS A 198 -9.29 -4.57 -33.18
C CYS A 198 -9.24 -6.10 -33.41
N TRP A 199 -10.33 -6.80 -33.10
CA TRP A 199 -10.42 -8.25 -33.25
C TRP A 199 -10.37 -8.71 -34.71
N GLN A 200 -10.90 -7.92 -35.66
CA GLN A 200 -10.80 -8.21 -37.09
C GLN A 200 -9.39 -7.99 -37.65
N ALA A 201 -8.58 -7.14 -37.02
CA ALA A 201 -7.20 -6.88 -37.42
C ALA A 201 -6.22 -7.90 -36.81
N GLY A 202 -6.40 -8.30 -35.55
CA GLY A 202 -5.52 -9.26 -34.87
C GLY A 202 -5.56 -10.69 -35.41
N LEU A 203 -6.67 -11.12 -36.00
CA LEU A 203 -6.80 -12.46 -36.63
C LEU A 203 -6.05 -12.59 -37.98
N ARG A 204 -5.58 -11.48 -38.57
CA ARG A 204 -4.73 -11.51 -39.79
C ARG A 204 -3.23 -11.57 -39.50
N VAL A 205 -2.81 -11.43 -38.24
CA VAL A 205 -1.39 -11.48 -37.85
C VAL A 205 -1.02 -12.83 -37.21
N ALA A 206 -2.02 -13.70 -36.98
CA ALA A 206 -1.84 -15.03 -36.40
C ALA A 206 -2.07 -16.19 -37.41
N TYR A 207 -2.14 -15.89 -38.71
CA TYR A 207 -2.07 -16.86 -39.81
C TYR A 207 -1.07 -16.39 -40.85
#